data_AF-A0A0C2VHK8-F1
#
_entry.id   AF-A0A0C2VHK8-F1
#
_cell.length_a   1.000
_cell.length_b   1.000
_cell.length_c   1.000
_cell.angle_alpha   90.00
_cell.angle_beta   90.00
_cell.angle_gamma   90.00
#
_symmetry.space_group_name_H-M   'P 1'
#
loop_
_entity.id
_entity.type
_entity.pdbx_description
1 polymer ?
#
loop_
_entity_poly.entity_id
_entity_poly.type
_entity_poly.pdbx_seq_one_letter_code
_entity_poly.pdbx_strand_id
1 'polypeptide(L)'
;MYIKYIGDKPLISQHGITFNHAKEDKYIYLKGAIYILHLIDPKHKKEFDNTIPDSEISIMLQEYEPNIENHIKEEKKRYEEKFKHEIESVKHNNMLKEIEKEVWINNIKLMQPYRVQRSVNKIYYEHAIEIIQKIIHQEQISKIVLPFDKEYFHLLNSIKNGLQRDRNYLESIIKIEMDHELMILKFNIDYTHTYK
;
A
#
# COMPACT_ATOMS: atom_id res chain seq x y z
N MET A 1 -13.25 9.03 -2.66
CA MET A 1 -12.00 9.84 -2.82
C MET A 1 -11.05 9.03 -3.67
N TYR A 2 -10.41 9.64 -4.66
CA TYR A 2 -9.66 8.89 -5.67
C TYR A 2 -8.19 8.71 -5.28
N ILE A 3 -7.62 7.62 -5.77
CA ILE A 3 -6.20 7.29 -5.68
C ILE A 3 -5.42 8.30 -6.53
N LYS A 4 -4.29 8.82 -6.02
CA LYS A 4 -3.47 9.80 -6.73
C LYS A 4 -2.02 9.74 -6.27
N TYR A 5 -1.07 9.62 -7.20
CA TYR A 5 0.35 9.69 -6.88
C TYR A 5 0.72 11.05 -6.29
N ILE A 6 1.44 11.05 -5.17
CA ILE A 6 1.85 12.30 -4.52
C ILE A 6 3.36 12.40 -4.27
N GLY A 7 4.15 11.32 -4.33
CA GLY A 7 5.63 11.38 -4.28
C GLY A 7 6.26 10.57 -3.14
N ASP A 8 7.23 11.12 -2.40
CA ASP A 8 7.92 10.43 -1.29
C ASP A 8 7.46 10.90 0.09
N LYS A 9 7.82 10.18 1.16
CA LYS A 9 7.39 10.57 2.51
C LYS A 9 8.02 11.93 2.88
N PRO A 10 7.23 12.94 3.29
CA PRO A 10 7.78 14.24 3.63
C PRO A 10 8.39 14.20 5.04
N LEU A 11 9.49 14.92 5.21
CA LEU A 11 10.15 15.22 6.47
C LEU A 11 9.99 16.73 6.70
N ILE A 12 9.31 17.09 7.77
CA ILE A 12 8.85 18.46 8.02
C ILE A 12 9.54 18.97 9.28
N SER A 13 10.16 20.14 9.18
CA SER A 13 10.82 20.80 10.31
C SER A 13 10.70 22.32 10.24
N GLN A 14 11.29 23.01 11.22
CA GLN A 14 11.47 24.46 11.23
C GLN A 14 12.41 24.97 10.11
N HIS A 15 13.19 24.09 9.49
CA HIS A 15 14.12 24.46 8.41
C HIS A 15 13.54 24.25 7.01
N GLY A 16 12.37 23.64 6.89
CA GLY A 16 11.70 23.39 5.62
C GLY A 16 11.11 22.00 5.51
N ILE A 17 10.87 21.58 4.27
CA ILE A 17 10.31 20.27 3.91
C ILE A 17 11.30 19.57 3.00
N THR A 18 11.70 18.36 3.38
CA THR A 18 12.50 17.45 2.55
C THR A 18 11.74 16.14 2.36
N PHE A 19 12.27 15.22 1.55
CA PHE A 19 11.62 13.97 1.23
C PHE A 19 12.53 12.77 1.50
N ASN A 20 11.95 11.71 2.05
CA ASN A 20 12.63 10.45 2.28
C ASN A 20 12.37 9.49 1.11
N HIS A 21 13.34 9.42 0.20
CA HIS A 21 13.30 8.59 -1.01
C HIS A 21 13.29 7.07 -0.74
N ALA A 22 13.65 6.64 0.46
CA ALA A 22 13.49 5.23 0.85
C ALA A 22 12.03 4.87 1.20
N LYS A 23 11.13 5.86 1.22
CA LYS A 23 9.71 5.68 1.56
C LYS A 23 8.81 6.21 0.44
N GLU A 24 8.83 5.47 -0.66
CA GLU A 24 7.98 5.63 -1.83
C GLU A 24 6.48 5.64 -1.45
N ASP A 25 5.64 6.35 -2.20
CA ASP A 25 4.18 6.28 -2.08
C ASP A 25 3.67 4.91 -2.49
N LYS A 26 2.78 4.33 -1.68
CA LYS A 26 2.20 3.01 -1.96
C LYS A 26 1.30 2.98 -3.19
N TYR A 27 0.92 4.16 -3.70
CA TYR A 27 0.30 4.32 -5.00
C TYR A 27 0.99 3.50 -6.11
N ILE A 28 2.32 3.51 -6.17
CA ILE A 28 3.06 2.92 -7.30
C ILE A 28 2.80 1.41 -7.44
N TYR A 29 2.50 0.74 -6.33
CA TYR A 29 2.26 -0.69 -6.32
C TYR A 29 0.79 -1.07 -6.60
N LEU A 30 -0.13 -0.11 -6.65
CA LEU A 30 -1.57 -0.41 -6.75
C LEU A 30 -1.91 -1.09 -8.08
N LYS A 31 -1.38 -0.60 -9.20
CA LYS A 31 -1.60 -1.23 -10.51
C LYS A 31 -1.14 -2.68 -10.52
N GLY A 32 0.06 -2.95 -10.00
CA GLY A 32 0.57 -4.32 -9.88
C GLY A 32 -0.27 -5.19 -8.95
N ALA A 33 -0.82 -4.65 -7.86
CA ALA A 33 -1.73 -5.38 -6.99
C ALA A 33 -3.04 -5.75 -7.70
N ILE A 34 -3.63 -4.83 -8.46
CA ILE A 34 -4.84 -5.11 -9.26
C ILE A 34 -4.55 -6.14 -10.35
N TYR A 35 -3.39 -6.06 -11.01
CA TYR A 35 -2.98 -7.07 -11.98
C TYR A 35 -2.93 -8.46 -11.35
N ILE A 36 -2.30 -8.60 -10.18
CA ILE A 36 -2.27 -9.86 -9.43
C ILE A 36 -3.69 -10.32 -9.10
N LEU A 37 -4.57 -9.43 -8.60
CA LEU A 37 -5.97 -9.77 -8.33
C LEU A 37 -6.68 -10.36 -9.55
N HIS A 38 -6.55 -9.74 -10.73
CA HIS A 38 -7.16 -10.24 -11.96
C HIS A 38 -6.57 -11.57 -12.42
N LEU A 39 -5.27 -11.77 -12.19
CA LEU A 39 -4.59 -13.03 -12.52
C LEU A 39 -5.13 -14.19 -11.68
N ILE A 40 -5.43 -13.93 -10.41
CA ILE A 40 -5.75 -14.97 -9.43
C ILE A 40 -7.25 -15.15 -9.17
N ASP A 41 -8.07 -14.12 -9.34
CA ASP A 41 -9.52 -14.21 -9.09
C ASP A 41 -10.25 -14.81 -10.31
N PRO A 42 -10.87 -15.99 -10.19
CA PRO A 42 -11.67 -16.58 -11.26
C PRO A 42 -12.84 -15.70 -11.72
N LYS A 43 -13.40 -14.86 -10.84
CA LYS A 43 -14.58 -14.02 -11.12
C LYS A 43 -14.26 -12.81 -12.00
N HIS A 44 -13.01 -12.34 -11.97
CA HIS A 44 -12.56 -11.13 -12.64
C HIS A 44 -11.46 -11.41 -13.68
N LYS A 45 -11.40 -12.63 -14.23
CA LYS A 45 -10.56 -12.98 -15.37
C LYS A 45 -10.99 -12.23 -16.64
N LYS A 46 -10.74 -10.93 -16.67
CA LYS A 46 -10.65 -10.12 -17.89
C LYS A 46 -9.18 -9.92 -18.21
N GLU A 47 -8.87 -9.68 -19.48
CA GLU A 47 -7.56 -9.19 -19.87
C GLU A 47 -7.30 -7.89 -19.12
N PHE A 48 -6.31 -7.89 -18.22
CA PHE A 48 -5.93 -6.69 -17.49
C PHE A 48 -5.19 -5.77 -18.44
N ASP A 49 -5.78 -4.61 -18.71
CA ASP A 49 -5.14 -3.56 -19.48
C ASP A 49 -4.34 -2.64 -18.55
N ASN A 50 -3.03 -2.52 -18.78
CA ASN A 50 -2.17 -1.61 -18.01
C ASN A 50 -2.58 -0.13 -18.16
N THR A 51 -3.45 0.20 -19.12
CA THR A 51 -4.02 1.54 -19.31
C THR A 51 -5.20 1.86 -18.40
N ILE A 52 -5.63 0.93 -17.52
CA ILE A 52 -6.73 1.18 -16.56
C ILE A 52 -6.51 2.50 -15.81
N PRO A 53 -7.48 3.44 -15.84
CA PRO A 53 -7.38 4.71 -15.16
C PRO A 53 -7.52 4.55 -13.64
N ASP A 54 -6.90 5.46 -12.87
CA ASP A 54 -6.88 5.38 -11.40
C ASP A 54 -8.28 5.37 -10.76
N SER A 55 -9.26 5.99 -11.43
CA SER A 55 -10.66 5.96 -11.00
C SER A 55 -11.23 4.55 -11.00
N GLU A 56 -10.86 3.72 -11.97
CA GLU A 56 -11.32 2.33 -12.07
C GLU A 56 -10.67 1.45 -11.01
N ILE A 57 -9.41 1.68 -10.64
CA ILE A 57 -8.75 0.96 -9.53
C ILE A 57 -9.53 1.10 -8.23
N SER A 58 -10.03 2.30 -7.95
CA SER A 58 -10.82 2.57 -6.74
C SER A 58 -12.15 1.80 -6.76
N ILE A 59 -12.81 1.77 -7.92
CA ILE A 59 -14.08 1.06 -8.12
C ILE A 59 -13.87 -0.45 -7.98
N MET A 60 -12.85 -1.00 -8.64
CA MET A 60 -12.52 -2.43 -8.55
C MET A 60 -12.29 -2.85 -7.10
N LEU A 61 -11.49 -2.10 -6.32
CA LEU A 61 -11.26 -2.43 -4.91
C LEU A 61 -12.54 -2.32 -4.06
N GLN A 62 -13.47 -1.42 -4.40
CA GLN A 62 -14.76 -1.31 -3.72
C GLN A 62 -15.69 -2.50 -4.01
N GLU A 63 -15.57 -3.15 -5.17
CA GLU A 63 -16.30 -4.40 -5.47
C GLU A 63 -15.88 -5.54 -4.54
N TYR A 64 -14.60 -5.61 -4.18
CA TYR A 64 -14.07 -6.59 -3.23
C TYR A 64 -14.28 -6.21 -1.76
N GLU A 65 -14.15 -4.92 -1.42
CA GLU A 65 -14.28 -4.41 -0.05
C GLU A 65 -15.16 -3.15 -0.02
N PRO A 66 -16.49 -3.30 0.09
CA PRO A 66 -17.42 -2.17 0.07
C PRO A 66 -17.20 -1.14 1.19
N ASN A 67 -16.56 -1.55 2.30
CA ASN A 67 -16.33 -0.68 3.46
C ASN A 67 -15.04 0.15 3.39
N ILE A 68 -14.24 0.03 2.32
CA ILE A 68 -12.96 0.73 2.20
C ILE A 68 -13.10 2.25 2.36
N GLU A 69 -14.21 2.84 1.91
CA GLU A 69 -14.47 4.26 2.08
C GLU A 69 -14.65 4.66 3.55
N ASN A 70 -15.20 3.78 4.39
CA ASN A 70 -15.35 4.03 5.82
C ASN A 70 -13.98 4.04 6.50
N HIS A 71 -13.10 3.09 6.16
CA HIS A 71 -11.72 3.09 6.66
C HIS A 71 -10.95 4.35 6.25
N ILE A 72 -11.14 4.83 5.02
CA ILE A 72 -10.57 6.10 4.55
C ILE A 72 -11.10 7.29 5.36
N LYS A 73 -12.40 7.33 5.65
CA LYS A 73 -13.01 8.40 6.46
C LYS A 73 -12.48 8.39 7.89
N GLU A 74 -12.36 7.22 8.50
CA GLU A 74 -11.79 7.07 9.85
C GLU A 74 -10.33 7.49 9.90
N GLU A 75 -9.52 7.09 8.93
CA GLU A 75 -8.11 7.43 8.90
C GLU A 75 -7.89 8.94 8.70
N LYS A 76 -8.73 9.61 7.90
CA LYS A 76 -8.72 11.07 7.81
C LYS A 76 -8.95 11.73 9.16
N LYS A 77 -9.94 11.28 9.91
CA LYS A 77 -10.24 11.82 11.25
C LYS A 77 -9.04 11.63 12.19
N ARG A 78 -8.42 10.44 12.18
CA ARG A 78 -7.20 10.17 12.96
C ARG A 78 -6.05 11.08 12.55
N TYR A 79 -5.89 11.35 11.26
CA TYR A 79 -4.87 12.28 10.77
C TYR A 79 -5.13 13.72 11.22
N GLU A 80 -6.38 14.19 11.18
CA GLU A 80 -6.75 15.51 11.70
C GLU A 80 -6.38 15.67 13.19
N GLU A 81 -6.67 14.66 14.00
CA GLU A 81 -6.26 14.62 15.42
C GLU A 81 -4.74 14.64 15.56
N LYS A 82 -4.03 13.81 14.78
CA LYS A 82 -2.56 13.79 14.78
C LYS A 82 -1.95 15.14 14.41
N PHE A 83 -2.49 15.84 13.42
CA PHE A 83 -2.01 17.17 13.05
C PHE A 83 -2.23 18.20 14.16
N LYS A 84 -3.38 18.15 14.84
CA LYS A 84 -3.62 19.01 16.01
C LYS A 84 -2.59 18.77 17.09
N HIS A 85 -2.35 17.50 17.45
CA HIS A 85 -1.31 17.14 18.43
C HIS A 85 0.10 17.57 18.00
N GLU A 86 0.46 17.39 16.73
CA GLU A 86 1.75 17.80 16.18
C GLU A 86 1.94 19.32 16.27
N ILE A 87 0.94 20.11 15.87
CA ILE A 87 0.96 21.58 15.98
C ILE A 87 1.06 22.03 17.44
N GLU A 88 0.26 21.44 18.33
CA GLU A 88 0.32 21.77 19.76
C GLU A 88 1.68 21.44 20.37
N SER A 89 2.31 20.32 19.97
CA SER A 89 3.64 19.97 20.44
C SER A 89 4.71 20.99 20.01
N VAL A 90 4.60 21.55 18.81
CA VAL A 90 5.52 22.60 18.32
C VAL A 90 5.31 23.91 19.09
N LYS A 91 4.07 24.31 19.35
CA LYS A 91 3.76 25.54 20.11
C LYS A 91 4.39 25.52 21.51
N HIS A 92 4.30 24.37 22.19
CA HIS A 92 4.82 24.18 23.55
C HIS A 92 6.30 23.79 23.59
N ASN A 93 7.02 23.82 22.46
CA ASN A 93 8.44 23.49 22.43
C ASN A 93 9.29 24.69 22.88
N ASN A 94 9.83 24.61 24.11
CA ASN A 94 10.63 25.68 24.71
C ASN A 94 12.03 25.85 24.10
N MET A 95 12.48 24.92 23.26
CA MET A 95 13.80 24.97 22.62
C MET A 95 13.78 25.74 21.29
N LEU A 96 12.60 26.08 20.77
CA LEU A 96 12.44 26.80 19.52
C LEU A 96 12.15 28.28 19.75
N LYS A 97 12.72 29.13 18.91
CA LYS A 97 12.31 30.54 18.81
C LYS A 97 10.90 30.63 18.21
N GLU A 98 10.20 31.72 18.49
CA GLU A 98 8.83 31.93 17.98
C GLU A 98 8.76 31.86 16.45
N ILE A 99 9.74 32.43 15.75
CA ILE A 99 9.82 32.33 14.28
C ILE A 99 10.00 30.88 13.79
N GLU A 100 10.76 30.05 14.52
CA GLU A 100 10.98 28.64 14.16
C GLU A 100 9.71 27.82 14.37
N LYS A 101 8.96 28.10 15.45
CA LYS A 101 7.65 27.50 15.69
C LYS A 101 6.67 27.86 14.58
N GLU A 102 6.62 29.13 14.20
CA GLU A 102 5.74 29.62 13.13
C GLU A 102 6.05 28.92 11.80
N VAL A 103 7.32 28.89 11.40
CA VAL A 103 7.76 28.22 10.16
C VAL A 103 7.40 26.73 10.20
N TRP A 104 7.68 26.04 11.30
CA TRP A 104 7.39 24.61 11.40
C TRP A 104 5.87 24.35 11.34
N ILE A 105 5.04 25.11 12.06
CA ILE A 105 3.58 24.98 12.01
C ILE A 105 3.05 25.22 10.59
N ASN A 106 3.58 26.24 9.90
CA ASN A 106 3.19 26.53 8.52
C ASN A 106 3.60 25.39 7.57
N ASN A 107 4.78 24.81 7.74
CA ASN A 107 5.22 23.65 6.97
C ASN A 107 4.34 22.41 7.23
N ILE A 108 3.90 22.18 8.48
CA ILE A 108 2.96 21.10 8.83
C ILE A 108 1.63 21.29 8.10
N LYS A 109 1.05 22.50 8.18
CA LYS A 109 -0.22 22.84 7.52
C LYS A 109 -0.12 22.71 6.01
N LEU A 110 0.98 23.18 5.42
CA LEU A 110 1.23 23.07 3.98
C LEU A 110 1.22 21.61 3.51
N MET A 111 1.80 20.71 4.30
CA MET A 111 1.91 19.28 3.97
C MET A 111 0.75 18.41 4.47
N GLN A 112 -0.27 18.99 5.09
CA GLN A 112 -1.41 18.24 5.60
C GLN A 112 -2.16 17.50 4.47
N PRO A 113 -2.60 18.16 3.37
CA PRO A 113 -3.28 17.47 2.27
C PRO A 113 -2.42 16.36 1.64
N TYR A 114 -1.12 16.62 1.52
CA TYR A 114 -0.13 15.68 0.99
C TYR A 114 -0.06 14.39 1.83
N ARG A 115 0.10 14.55 3.15
CA ARG A 115 0.17 13.42 4.10
C ARG A 115 -1.14 12.64 4.18
N VAL A 116 -2.29 13.32 4.05
CA VAL A 116 -3.60 12.65 3.97
C VAL A 116 -3.70 11.80 2.71
N GLN A 117 -3.38 12.34 1.53
CA GLN A 117 -3.43 11.57 0.28
C GLN A 117 -2.52 10.34 0.32
N ARG A 118 -1.30 10.46 0.86
CA ARG A 118 -0.41 9.30 1.06
C ARG A 118 -1.04 8.22 1.93
N SER A 119 -1.75 8.62 2.98
CA SER A 119 -2.43 7.68 3.86
C SER A 119 -3.56 6.96 3.11
N VAL A 120 -4.34 7.70 2.33
CA VAL A 120 -5.38 7.11 1.46
C VAL A 120 -4.78 6.07 0.51
N ASN A 121 -3.69 6.39 -0.18
CA ASN A 121 -3.03 5.45 -1.08
C ASN A 121 -2.52 4.20 -0.32
N LYS A 122 -2.00 4.39 0.89
CA LYS A 122 -1.57 3.29 1.76
C LYS A 122 -2.72 2.36 2.16
N ILE A 123 -3.88 2.92 2.51
CA ILE A 123 -5.08 2.14 2.85
C ILE A 123 -5.54 1.28 1.67
N TYR A 124 -5.64 1.88 0.48
CA TYR A 124 -6.00 1.13 -0.73
C TYR A 124 -5.02 -0.02 -0.99
N TYR A 125 -3.72 0.24 -0.81
CA TYR A 125 -2.69 -0.78 -0.99
C TYR A 125 -2.82 -1.91 0.03
N GLU A 126 -3.00 -1.58 1.31
CA GLU A 126 -3.13 -2.58 2.37
C GLU A 126 -4.35 -3.47 2.15
N HIS A 127 -5.49 -2.90 1.77
CA HIS A 127 -6.67 -3.69 1.42
C HIS A 127 -6.49 -4.54 0.17
N ALA A 128 -5.84 -4.02 -0.88
CA ALA A 128 -5.54 -4.83 -2.06
C ALA A 128 -4.73 -6.07 -1.70
N ILE A 129 -3.73 -5.92 -0.82
CA ILE A 129 -2.91 -7.04 -0.32
C ILE A 129 -3.75 -8.02 0.51
N GLU A 130 -4.62 -7.53 1.40
CA GLU A 130 -5.52 -8.37 2.20
C GLU A 130 -6.50 -9.17 1.31
N ILE A 131 -7.04 -8.55 0.26
CA ILE A 131 -7.94 -9.22 -0.69
C ILE A 131 -7.16 -10.31 -1.44
N ILE A 132 -5.96 -10.01 -1.94
CA ILE A 132 -5.10 -11.01 -2.61
C ILE A 132 -4.88 -12.22 -1.69
N GLN A 133 -4.57 -11.98 -0.42
CA GLN A 133 -4.36 -13.05 0.56
C GLN A 133 -5.62 -13.89 0.80
N LYS A 134 -6.79 -13.24 0.90
CA LYS A 134 -8.08 -13.93 1.02
C LYS A 134 -8.34 -14.84 -0.20
N ILE A 135 -8.10 -14.35 -1.41
CA ILE A 135 -8.33 -15.11 -2.64
C ILE A 135 -7.34 -16.27 -2.76
N ILE A 136 -6.06 -16.05 -2.46
CA ILE A 136 -5.06 -17.11 -2.36
C ILE A 136 -5.57 -18.24 -1.46
N HIS A 137 -6.08 -17.88 -0.28
CA HIS A 137 -6.64 -18.85 0.66
C HIS A 137 -7.85 -19.60 0.09
N GLN A 138 -8.84 -18.87 -0.42
CA GLN A 138 -10.12 -19.43 -0.86
C GLN A 138 -9.95 -20.35 -2.06
N GLU A 139 -9.13 -19.94 -3.02
CA GLU A 139 -8.88 -20.67 -4.27
C GLU A 139 -7.71 -21.65 -4.17
N GLN A 140 -7.10 -21.79 -2.98
CA GLN A 140 -5.98 -22.70 -2.71
C GLN A 140 -4.81 -22.52 -3.70
N ILE A 141 -4.46 -21.27 -3.98
CA ILE A 141 -3.45 -20.92 -4.97
C ILE A 141 -2.07 -21.33 -4.46
N SER A 142 -1.45 -22.29 -5.13
CA SER A 142 -0.13 -22.80 -4.76
C SER A 142 1.02 -22.08 -5.45
N LYS A 143 0.74 -21.34 -6.54
CA LYS A 143 1.78 -20.71 -7.37
C LYS A 143 1.28 -19.46 -8.08
N ILE A 144 2.08 -18.39 -8.01
CA ILE A 144 1.93 -17.17 -8.81
C ILE A 144 3.24 -16.94 -9.56
N VAL A 145 3.16 -16.65 -10.87
CA VAL A 145 4.31 -16.34 -11.72
C VAL A 145 4.13 -14.97 -12.33
N LEU A 146 5.13 -14.11 -12.18
CA LEU A 146 5.15 -12.74 -12.70
C LEU A 146 6.48 -12.49 -13.43
N PRO A 147 6.54 -11.56 -14.40
CA PRO A 147 7.82 -11.07 -14.90
C PRO A 147 8.62 -10.43 -13.75
N PHE A 148 9.95 -10.53 -13.80
CA PHE A 148 10.80 -9.88 -12.80
C PHE A 148 10.70 -8.36 -12.92
N ASP A 149 10.23 -7.74 -11.86
CA ASP A 149 10.22 -6.30 -11.67
C ASP A 149 10.34 -5.97 -10.18
N LYS A 150 10.93 -4.81 -9.85
CA LYS A 150 11.15 -4.38 -8.45
C LYS A 150 9.81 -4.20 -7.71
N GLU A 151 8.80 -3.69 -8.39
CA GLU A 151 7.46 -3.46 -7.82
C GLU A 151 6.76 -4.80 -7.55
N TYR A 152 6.82 -5.74 -8.50
CA TYR A 152 6.30 -7.09 -8.29
C TYR A 152 7.03 -7.83 -7.17
N PHE A 153 8.35 -7.70 -7.07
CA PHE A 153 9.10 -8.28 -5.97
C PHE A 153 8.65 -7.70 -4.61
N HIS A 154 8.46 -6.38 -4.50
CA HIS A 154 7.95 -5.75 -3.28
C HIS A 154 6.51 -6.19 -2.96
N LEU A 155 5.64 -6.29 -3.98
CA LEU A 155 4.26 -6.76 -3.85
C LEU A 155 4.21 -8.19 -3.31
N LEU A 156 4.93 -9.12 -3.94
CA LEU A 156 4.98 -10.51 -3.50
C LEU A 156 5.52 -10.65 -2.06
N ASN A 157 6.52 -9.85 -1.68
CA ASN A 157 6.98 -9.81 -0.28
C ASN A 157 5.90 -9.29 0.68
N SER A 158 5.11 -8.31 0.27
CA SER A 158 3.99 -7.81 1.09
C SER A 158 2.90 -8.86 1.26
N ILE A 159 2.57 -9.59 0.18
CA ILE A 159 1.63 -10.71 0.21
C ILE A 159 2.16 -11.80 1.14
N LYS A 160 3.40 -12.28 0.92
CA LYS A 160 4.09 -13.25 1.78
C LYS A 160 4.05 -12.87 3.25
N ASN A 161 4.38 -11.62 3.58
CA ASN A 161 4.43 -11.15 4.96
C ASN A 161 3.06 -11.18 5.66
N GLY A 162 1.95 -10.99 4.93
CA GLY A 162 0.63 -11.16 5.54
C GLY A 162 0.17 -12.61 5.59
N LEU A 163 0.50 -13.44 4.57
CA LEU A 163 0.26 -14.88 4.62
C LEU A 163 0.95 -15.54 5.82
N GLN A 164 2.18 -15.16 6.14
CA GLN A 164 2.92 -15.69 7.30
C GLN A 164 2.32 -15.32 8.66
N ARG A 165 1.51 -14.25 8.74
CA ARG A 165 0.80 -13.91 9.98
C ARG A 165 -0.40 -14.82 10.21
N ASP A 166 -0.93 -15.38 9.12
CA ASP A 166 -2.04 -16.31 9.16
C ASP A 166 -1.50 -17.72 9.41
N ARG A 167 -1.96 -18.40 10.46
CA ARG A 167 -1.40 -19.70 10.91
C ARG A 167 -1.69 -20.88 9.96
N ASN A 168 -2.34 -20.60 8.83
CA ASN A 168 -2.81 -21.59 7.85
C ASN A 168 -1.79 -21.87 6.73
N TYR A 169 -0.61 -21.27 6.76
CA TYR A 169 0.43 -21.44 5.74
C TYR A 169 1.71 -22.02 6.38
N LEU A 170 2.26 -23.06 5.76
CA LEU A 170 3.52 -23.67 6.19
C LEU A 170 4.70 -22.79 5.79
N GLU A 171 4.74 -22.43 4.53
CA GLU A 171 5.83 -21.66 3.95
C GLU A 171 5.36 -20.93 2.69
N SER A 172 5.97 -19.78 2.41
CA SER A 172 5.86 -19.15 1.11
C SER A 172 7.22 -18.62 0.66
N ILE A 173 7.61 -18.97 -0.56
CA ILE A 173 8.96 -18.74 -1.08
C ILE A 173 8.85 -17.99 -2.40
N ILE A 174 9.60 -16.90 -2.50
CA ILE A 174 9.78 -16.15 -3.76
C ILE A 174 11.14 -16.56 -4.32
N LYS A 175 11.16 -17.07 -5.55
CA LYS A 175 12.38 -17.39 -6.30
C LYS A 175 12.45 -16.54 -7.55
N ILE A 176 13.67 -16.10 -7.89
CA ILE A 176 13.97 -15.47 -9.18
C ILE A 176 14.58 -16.55 -10.05
N GLU A 177 14.01 -16.77 -11.23
CA GLU A 177 14.45 -17.82 -12.17
C GLU A 177 14.50 -17.25 -13.59
N MET A 178 15.32 -17.85 -14.45
CA MET A 178 15.28 -17.61 -15.89
C MET A 178 14.28 -18.57 -16.52
N ASP A 179 13.32 -18.04 -17.26
CA ASP A 179 12.42 -18.78 -18.12
C ASP A 179 12.70 -18.38 -19.57
N HIS A 180 13.36 -19.28 -20.31
CA HIS A 180 14.04 -18.95 -21.56
C HIS A 180 15.00 -17.76 -21.39
N GLU A 181 14.66 -16.60 -21.98
CA GLU A 181 15.46 -15.36 -21.93
C GLU A 181 14.89 -14.31 -20.96
N LEU A 182 13.80 -14.62 -20.25
CA LEU A 182 13.11 -13.71 -19.37
C LEU A 182 13.36 -14.06 -17.90
N MET A 183 13.74 -13.08 -17.10
CA MET A 183 13.72 -13.23 -15.65
C MET A 183 12.28 -13.18 -15.14
N ILE A 184 11.92 -14.15 -14.30
CA ILE A 184 10.60 -14.27 -13.70
C ILE A 184 10.69 -14.41 -12.18
N LEU A 185 9.61 -13.99 -11.51
CA LEU A 185 9.35 -14.19 -10.09
C LEU A 185 8.39 -15.36 -9.93
N LYS A 186 8.83 -16.44 -9.29
CA LYS A 186 7.98 -17.57 -8.90
C LYS A 186 7.69 -17.48 -7.41
N PHE A 187 6.43 -17.24 -7.07
CA PHE A 187 5.93 -17.27 -5.71
C PHE A 187 5.21 -18.59 -5.45
N ASN A 188 5.81 -19.47 -4.65
CA ASN A 188 5.23 -20.75 -4.26
C ASN A 188 4.68 -20.65 -2.84
N ILE A 189 3.50 -21.23 -2.61
CA ILE A 189 2.72 -21.12 -1.38
C ILE A 189 2.33 -22.54 -0.94
N ASP A 190 2.80 -22.95 0.23
CA ASP A 190 2.52 -24.27 0.80
C ASP A 190 1.53 -24.14 1.98
N TYR A 191 0.44 -24.89 1.90
CA TYR A 191 -0.64 -24.87 2.88
C TYR A 191 -0.40 -25.90 3.98
N THR A 192 -0.72 -25.56 5.24
CA THR A 192 -0.83 -26.59 6.27
C THR A 192 -2.00 -27.51 5.90
N HIS A 193 -1.76 -28.82 5.83
CA HIS A 193 -2.86 -29.79 5.85
C HIS A 193 -3.56 -29.68 7.20
N THR A 194 -4.62 -28.88 7.28
CA THR A 194 -5.61 -29.03 8.33
C THR A 194 -6.34 -30.33 8.04
N TYR A 195 -6.02 -31.38 8.80
CA TYR A 195 -6.85 -32.57 8.85
C TYR A 195 -8.30 -32.12 9.11
N LYS A 196 -9.19 -32.45 8.17
CA LYS A 196 -10.63 -32.25 8.31
C LYS A 196 -11.17 -33.04 9.50
#